data_AF-A0A4R2BVL7-F1
#
_entry.id   AF-A0A4R2BVL7-F1
#
_cell.length_a   1.000
_cell.length_b   1.000
_cell.length_c   1.000
_cell.angle_alpha   90.00
_cell.angle_beta   90.00
_cell.angle_gamma   90.00
#
_symmetry.space_group_name_H-M   'P 1'
#
loop_
_entity.id
_entity.type
_entity.pdbx_description
1 polymer ?
#
loop_
_entity_poly.entity_id
_entity_poly.type
_entity_poly.pdbx_seq_one_letter_code
_entity_poly.pdbx_strand_id
1 'polypeptide(L)'
;MTIAAGTDDNRQRAWIWLIACLGVVAIQILTQHLMGRLWICECGYVKLWEGVVNSSGNSQHISDWYTPSHIIHGFLFYGLGFLLLRGKPLSARLLLATVIESAWEIAENTPMVINRYRSATISLDYFGDSILNSTMDTLAMAAGFLIASRLPVAVTITIAIILEVFTGWLIRDNLTLNVLMLVWPLDAVKAWQAGL
;
A
#
# COMPACT_ATOMS: atom_id res chain seq x y z
N MET A 1 34.49 9.65 -27.84
CA MET A 1 33.42 8.68 -28.13
C MET A 1 33.27 7.77 -26.90
N THR A 2 32.69 8.28 -25.82
CA THR A 2 32.67 7.59 -24.50
C THR A 2 31.41 7.89 -23.67
N ILE A 3 30.51 8.72 -24.18
CA ILE A 3 29.27 9.10 -23.46
C ILE A 3 28.19 8.01 -23.63
N ALA A 4 28.14 7.33 -24.78
CA ALA A 4 27.12 6.30 -25.07
C ALA A 4 27.26 5.03 -24.18
N ALA A 5 28.48 4.61 -23.87
CA ALA A 5 28.71 3.41 -23.06
C ALA A 5 28.25 3.56 -21.60
N GLY A 6 28.37 4.76 -21.02
CA GLY A 6 27.93 5.04 -19.64
C GLY A 6 26.42 5.21 -19.49
N THR A 7 25.71 5.64 -20.54
CA THR A 7 24.25 5.76 -20.53
C THR A 7 23.57 4.40 -20.68
N ASP A 8 24.14 3.50 -21.46
CA ASP A 8 23.58 2.17 -21.70
C ASP A 8 23.70 1.27 -20.46
N ASP A 9 24.84 1.30 -19.73
CA ASP A 9 25.03 0.56 -18.46
C ASP A 9 24.05 1.03 -17.37
N ASN A 10 23.84 2.35 -17.23
CA ASN A 10 22.88 2.90 -16.27
C ASN A 10 21.42 2.51 -16.60
N ARG A 11 21.07 2.53 -17.89
CA ARG A 11 19.75 2.12 -18.36
C ARG A 11 19.52 0.63 -18.16
N GLN A 12 20.51 -0.21 -18.47
CA GLN A 12 20.46 -1.65 -18.24
C GLN A 12 20.27 -1.98 -16.76
N ARG A 13 21.01 -1.31 -15.87
CA ARG A 13 20.85 -1.46 -14.42
C ARG A 13 19.46 -1.06 -13.96
N ALA A 14 18.90 0.04 -14.45
CA ALA A 14 17.54 0.46 -14.13
C ALA A 14 16.50 -0.61 -14.53
N TRP A 15 16.62 -1.19 -15.73
CA TRP A 15 15.74 -2.26 -16.18
C TRP A 15 15.81 -3.52 -15.32
N ILE A 16 17.00 -3.93 -14.87
CA ILE A 16 17.15 -5.07 -13.95
C ILE A 16 16.34 -4.84 -12.67
N TRP A 17 16.43 -3.66 -12.08
CA TRP A 17 15.68 -3.32 -10.86
C TRP A 17 14.17 -3.27 -11.10
N LEU A 18 13.73 -2.74 -12.24
CA LEU A 18 12.30 -2.71 -12.60
C LEU A 18 11.74 -4.12 -12.82
N ILE A 19 12.49 -4.99 -13.51
CA ILE A 19 12.13 -6.41 -13.67
C ILE A 19 12.04 -7.09 -12.31
N ALA A 20 12.97 -6.79 -11.39
CA ALA A 20 12.91 -7.30 -10.03
C ALA A 20 11.64 -6.84 -9.30
N CYS A 21 11.23 -5.57 -9.44
CA CYS A 21 9.97 -5.07 -8.85
C CYS A 21 8.76 -5.84 -9.40
N LEU A 22 8.71 -6.05 -10.72
CA LEU A 22 7.66 -6.85 -11.35
C LEU A 22 7.66 -8.30 -10.85
N GLY A 23 8.84 -8.88 -10.64
CA GLY A 23 8.98 -10.21 -10.04
C GLY A 23 8.41 -10.28 -8.62
N VAL A 24 8.62 -9.26 -7.80
CA VAL A 24 8.06 -9.17 -6.43
C VAL A 24 6.53 -9.07 -6.48
N VAL A 25 5.97 -8.21 -7.34
CA VAL A 25 4.51 -8.10 -7.51
C VAL A 25 3.92 -9.41 -8.03
N ALA A 26 4.60 -10.10 -8.94
CA ALA A 26 4.16 -11.42 -9.41
C ALA A 26 4.15 -12.46 -8.29
N ILE A 27 5.12 -12.40 -7.36
CA ILE A 27 5.12 -13.26 -6.16
C ILE A 27 3.93 -12.92 -5.26
N GLN A 28 3.65 -11.64 -4.99
CA GLN A 28 2.47 -11.21 -4.23
C GLN A 28 1.18 -11.77 -4.83
N ILE A 29 0.96 -11.57 -6.13
CA ILE A 29 -0.20 -12.08 -6.88
C ILE A 29 -0.31 -13.59 -6.75
N LEU A 30 0.79 -14.31 -7.00
CA LEU A 30 0.80 -15.77 -6.93
C LEU A 30 0.50 -16.27 -5.52
N THR A 31 1.12 -15.67 -4.50
CA THR A 31 0.90 -16.04 -3.11
C THR A 31 -0.54 -15.81 -2.70
N GLN A 32 -1.14 -14.67 -3.01
CA GLN A 32 -2.54 -14.39 -2.72
C GLN A 32 -3.50 -15.30 -3.48
N HIS A 33 -3.18 -15.63 -4.74
CA HIS A 33 -3.92 -16.63 -5.50
C HIS A 33 -3.88 -18.01 -4.82
N LEU A 34 -2.72 -18.45 -4.35
CA LEU A 34 -2.55 -19.70 -3.60
C LEU A 34 -3.24 -19.67 -2.22
N MET A 35 -3.43 -18.49 -1.64
CA MET A 35 -4.22 -18.26 -0.42
C MET A 35 -5.74 -18.21 -0.70
N GLY A 36 -6.16 -18.42 -1.95
CA GLY A 36 -7.56 -18.42 -2.36
C GLY A 36 -8.21 -17.05 -2.36
N ARG A 37 -7.43 -15.95 -2.49
CA ARG A 37 -8.00 -14.61 -2.66
C ARG A 37 -8.74 -14.49 -3.99
N LEU A 38 -9.76 -13.65 -4.02
CA LEU A 38 -10.54 -13.37 -5.22
C LEU A 38 -9.71 -12.58 -6.23
N TRP A 39 -9.83 -12.86 -7.52
CA TRP A 39 -9.15 -12.05 -8.55
C TRP A 39 -9.67 -10.62 -8.63
N ILE A 40 -10.99 -10.49 -8.52
CA ILE A 40 -11.74 -9.23 -8.50
C ILE A 40 -12.87 -9.38 -7.48
N CYS A 41 -13.56 -8.27 -7.16
CA CYS A 41 -14.77 -8.27 -6.35
C CYS A 41 -15.75 -9.41 -6.71
N GLU A 42 -16.28 -10.07 -5.68
CA GLU A 42 -17.35 -11.09 -5.79
C GLU A 42 -18.61 -10.55 -6.50
N CYS A 43 -18.79 -9.23 -6.51
CA CYS A 43 -19.86 -8.54 -7.23
C CYS A 43 -19.78 -8.66 -8.76
N GLY A 44 -18.68 -9.20 -9.32
CA GLY A 44 -18.55 -9.50 -10.75
C GLY A 44 -18.22 -8.30 -11.64
N TYR A 45 -17.88 -7.15 -11.05
CA TYR A 45 -17.45 -5.96 -11.77
C TYR A 45 -16.33 -5.23 -11.03
N VAL A 46 -15.69 -4.28 -11.72
CA VAL A 46 -14.59 -3.47 -11.18
C VAL A 46 -15.00 -1.99 -11.18
N LYS A 47 -14.88 -1.33 -10.03
CA LYS A 47 -14.96 0.12 -9.90
C LYS A 47 -13.58 0.73 -9.90
N LEU A 48 -13.49 1.97 -10.40
CA LEU A 48 -12.30 2.80 -10.20
C LEU A 48 -12.15 3.21 -8.73
N TRP A 49 -13.27 3.50 -8.06
CA TRP A 49 -13.33 4.00 -6.70
C TRP A 49 -14.49 3.35 -5.92
N GLU A 50 -14.21 2.80 -4.75
CA GLU A 50 -15.21 2.40 -3.77
C GLU A 50 -15.31 3.44 -2.65
N GLY A 51 -16.45 4.12 -2.58
CA GLY A 51 -16.68 5.18 -1.60
C GLY A 51 -17.35 4.71 -0.30
N VAL A 52 -17.82 3.46 -0.25
CA VAL A 52 -18.53 2.94 0.92
C VAL A 52 -17.58 2.12 1.78
N VAL A 53 -17.16 2.71 2.91
CA VAL A 53 -16.19 2.15 3.86
C VAL A 53 -16.66 0.80 4.41
N ASN A 54 -17.89 0.75 4.93
CA ASN A 54 -18.49 -0.45 5.50
C ASN A 54 -19.27 -1.21 4.41
N SER A 55 -18.56 -1.74 3.42
CA SER A 55 -19.16 -2.57 2.38
C SER A 55 -18.28 -3.76 2.02
N SER A 56 -18.89 -4.79 1.47
CA SER A 56 -18.15 -5.92 0.88
C SER A 56 -17.38 -5.55 -0.39
N GLY A 57 -17.57 -4.34 -0.94
CA GLY A 57 -16.79 -3.82 -2.06
C GLY A 57 -15.51 -3.11 -1.64
N ASN A 58 -15.39 -2.72 -0.36
CA ASN A 58 -14.17 -2.13 0.16
C ASN A 58 -13.03 -3.15 0.10
N SER A 59 -11.85 -2.70 -0.30
CA SER A 59 -10.71 -3.57 -0.57
C SER A 59 -10.91 -4.58 -1.71
N GLN A 60 -11.89 -4.38 -2.59
CA GLN A 60 -12.14 -5.29 -3.72
C GLN A 60 -11.93 -4.65 -5.09
N HIS A 61 -11.80 -3.33 -5.15
CA HIS A 61 -11.81 -2.53 -6.39
C HIS A 61 -10.45 -1.87 -6.65
N ILE A 62 -10.34 -0.99 -7.65
CA ILE A 62 -9.05 -0.39 -8.03
C ILE A 62 -8.52 0.59 -6.97
N SER A 63 -9.42 1.29 -6.27
CA SER A 63 -9.05 2.15 -5.15
C SER A 63 -10.23 2.35 -4.22
N ASP A 64 -9.92 2.68 -2.97
CA ASP A 64 -10.86 2.93 -1.90
C ASP A 64 -10.23 3.87 -0.85
N TRP A 65 -10.90 4.02 0.29
CA TRP A 65 -10.47 4.93 1.34
C TRP A 65 -9.15 4.56 2.04
N TYR A 66 -8.60 3.37 1.80
CA TYR A 66 -7.28 2.94 2.29
C TYR A 66 -6.16 3.17 1.28
N THR A 67 -6.47 3.42 0.00
CA THR A 67 -5.47 3.84 -1.01
C THR A 67 -4.59 5.03 -0.57
N PRO A 68 -5.10 6.08 0.12
CA PRO A 68 -4.25 7.12 0.71
C PRO A 68 -3.17 6.61 1.66
N SER A 69 -3.45 5.56 2.44
CA SER A 69 -2.49 4.92 3.34
C SER A 69 -1.33 4.30 2.57
N HIS A 70 -1.60 3.64 1.45
CA HIS A 70 -0.56 3.07 0.58
C HIS A 70 0.29 4.18 -0.08
N ILE A 71 -0.31 5.32 -0.46
CA ILE A 71 0.46 6.49 -0.91
C ILE A 71 1.42 6.97 0.21
N ILE A 72 0.95 7.01 1.46
CA ILE A 72 1.78 7.34 2.63
C ILE A 72 2.88 6.29 2.85
N HIS A 73 2.61 4.99 2.70
CA HIS A 73 3.66 3.97 2.70
C HIS A 73 4.74 4.28 1.67
N GLY A 74 4.35 4.72 0.47
CA GLY A 74 5.27 5.17 -0.56
C GLY A 74 6.21 6.28 -0.07
N PHE A 75 5.67 7.27 0.65
CA PHE A 75 6.47 8.35 1.24
C PHE A 75 7.43 7.83 2.31
N LEU A 76 6.93 6.99 3.21
CA LEU A 76 7.71 6.40 4.30
C LEU A 76 8.85 5.53 3.76
N PHE A 77 8.57 4.68 2.77
CA PHE A 77 9.55 3.78 2.17
C PHE A 77 10.55 4.50 1.27
N TYR A 78 10.17 5.62 0.64
CA TYR A 78 11.15 6.50 0.01
C TYR A 78 12.14 7.04 1.04
N GLY A 79 11.64 7.55 2.17
CA GLY A 79 12.48 8.01 3.28
C GLY A 79 13.39 6.90 3.80
N LEU A 80 12.84 5.71 4.04
CA LEU A 80 13.60 4.54 4.49
C LEU A 80 14.67 4.12 3.48
N GLY A 81 14.31 4.00 2.20
CA GLY A 81 15.24 3.66 1.12
C GLY A 81 16.33 4.72 0.93
N PHE A 82 16.00 6.00 1.12
CA PHE A 82 16.99 7.07 1.12
C PHE A 82 18.00 6.93 2.28
N LEU A 83 17.54 6.52 3.46
CA LEU A 83 18.41 6.32 4.64
C LEU A 83 19.27 5.06 4.54
N LEU A 84 18.70 3.92 4.14
CA LEU A 84 19.37 2.61 4.11
C LEU A 84 20.22 2.38 2.87
N LEU A 85 19.79 2.90 1.71
CA LEU A 85 20.43 2.66 0.42
C LEU A 85 21.03 3.95 -0.16
N ARG A 86 21.70 4.72 0.71
CA ARG A 86 22.46 5.92 0.31
C ARG A 86 23.45 5.56 -0.79
N GLY A 87 23.47 6.35 -1.86
CA GLY A 87 24.33 6.12 -3.04
C GLY A 87 23.85 5.04 -4.02
N LYS A 88 22.78 4.29 -3.72
CA LYS A 88 22.14 3.38 -4.70
C LYS A 88 21.16 4.12 -5.60
N PRO A 89 20.90 3.61 -6.83
CA PRO A 89 19.94 4.23 -7.75
C PRO A 89 18.52 4.21 -7.18
N LEU A 90 17.68 5.13 -7.66
CA LEU A 90 16.28 5.25 -7.24
C LEU A 90 15.51 3.93 -7.42
N SER A 91 15.77 3.19 -8.49
CA SER A 91 15.12 1.91 -8.78
C SER A 91 15.44 0.81 -7.74
N ALA A 92 16.64 0.83 -7.14
CA ALA A 92 16.97 -0.11 -6.06
C ALA A 92 16.21 0.23 -4.76
N ARG A 93 15.99 1.53 -4.51
CA ARG A 93 15.16 2.00 -3.39
C ARG A 93 13.68 1.67 -3.61
N LEU A 94 13.21 1.80 -4.85
CA LEU A 94 11.87 1.37 -5.24
C LEU A 94 11.69 -0.13 -5.02
N LEU A 95 12.67 -0.96 -5.41
CA LEU A 95 12.60 -2.40 -5.13
C LEU A 95 12.46 -2.70 -3.65
N LEU A 96 13.22 -2.03 -2.78
CA LEU A 96 13.06 -2.17 -1.33
C LEU A 96 11.63 -1.83 -0.88
N ALA A 97 11.09 -0.71 -1.37
CA ALA A 97 9.72 -0.29 -1.07
C ALA A 97 8.69 -1.33 -1.54
N THR A 98 8.82 -1.83 -2.77
CA THR A 98 7.97 -2.90 -3.32
C THR A 98 8.05 -4.18 -2.51
N VAL A 99 9.24 -4.58 -2.06
CA VAL A 99 9.39 -5.78 -1.20
C VAL A 99 8.66 -5.61 0.12
N ILE A 100 8.79 -4.46 0.77
CA ILE A 100 8.14 -4.21 2.07
C ILE A 100 6.62 -4.18 1.89
N GLU A 101 6.13 -3.44 0.89
CA GLU A 101 4.69 -3.34 0.62
C GLU A 101 4.10 -4.69 0.22
N SER A 102 4.70 -5.40 -0.73
CA SER A 102 4.22 -6.73 -1.11
C SER A 102 4.25 -7.72 0.04
N ALA A 103 5.21 -7.62 0.96
CA ALA A 103 5.22 -8.44 2.16
C ALA A 103 4.07 -8.08 3.11
N TRP A 104 3.75 -6.79 3.23
CA TRP A 104 2.57 -6.32 3.97
C TRP A 104 1.28 -6.83 3.34
N GLU A 105 1.07 -6.62 2.04
CA GLU A 105 -0.12 -7.08 1.30
C GLU A 105 -0.35 -8.59 1.42
N ILE A 106 0.73 -9.39 1.41
CA ILE A 106 0.64 -10.82 1.65
C ILE A 106 0.23 -11.09 3.10
N ALA A 107 0.86 -10.42 4.07
CA ALA A 107 0.61 -10.63 5.49
C ALA A 107 -0.81 -10.21 5.90
N GLU A 108 -1.27 -9.06 5.42
CA GLU A 108 -2.61 -8.50 5.62
C GLU A 108 -3.69 -9.49 5.17
N ASN A 109 -3.46 -10.14 4.03
CA ASN A 109 -4.38 -11.10 3.46
C ASN A 109 -4.32 -12.50 4.11
N THR A 110 -3.51 -12.71 5.14
CA THR A 110 -3.50 -13.98 5.88
C THR A 110 -4.71 -14.10 6.81
N PRO A 111 -5.17 -15.34 7.12
CA PRO A 111 -6.23 -15.54 8.10
C PRO A 111 -5.93 -14.93 9.47
N MET A 112 -4.65 -14.84 9.85
CA MET A 112 -4.24 -14.23 11.12
C MET A 112 -4.61 -12.75 11.18
N VAL A 113 -4.22 -11.98 10.16
CA VAL A 113 -4.43 -10.53 10.14
C VAL A 113 -5.89 -10.19 9.82
N ILE A 114 -6.52 -10.91 8.87
CA ILE A 114 -7.96 -10.74 8.58
C ILE A 114 -8.80 -10.97 9.85
N ASN A 115 -8.57 -12.06 10.59
CA ASN A 115 -9.32 -12.32 11.82
C ASN A 115 -9.00 -11.28 12.91
N ARG A 116 -7.79 -10.72 12.91
CA ARG A 116 -7.42 -9.64 13.81
C ARG A 116 -8.22 -8.39 13.49
N TYR A 117 -8.31 -7.95 12.24
CA TYR A 117 -9.18 -6.83 11.86
C TYR A 117 -10.63 -7.09 12.24
N ARG A 118 -11.19 -8.25 11.88
CA ARG A 118 -12.59 -8.58 12.21
C ARG A 118 -12.92 -8.58 13.71
N SER A 119 -11.95 -8.93 14.56
CA SER A 119 -12.15 -8.97 16.03
C SER A 119 -11.76 -7.67 16.74
N ALA A 120 -10.87 -6.89 16.14
CA ALA A 120 -10.27 -5.71 16.76
C ALA A 120 -10.77 -4.38 16.17
N THR A 121 -11.35 -4.35 14.97
CA THR A 121 -11.86 -3.13 14.33
C THR A 121 -13.37 -3.26 14.04
N ILE A 122 -13.95 -2.20 13.47
CA ILE A 122 -15.35 -2.19 13.00
C ILE A 122 -15.56 -2.99 11.71
N SER A 123 -14.50 -3.52 11.12
CA SER A 123 -14.48 -4.20 9.83
C SER A 123 -14.93 -5.67 9.94
N LEU A 124 -16.11 -5.90 10.52
CA LEU A 124 -16.67 -7.26 10.73
C LEU A 124 -16.79 -8.06 9.43
N ASP A 125 -17.04 -7.34 8.32
CA ASP A 125 -17.19 -7.84 6.95
C ASP A 125 -15.91 -7.67 6.10
N TYR A 126 -14.75 -7.47 6.73
CA TYR A 126 -13.48 -7.53 6.00
C TYR A 126 -13.05 -8.99 5.78
N PHE A 127 -12.99 -9.40 4.52
CA PHE A 127 -12.66 -10.77 4.12
C PHE A 127 -11.25 -10.90 3.51
N GLY A 128 -10.46 -9.83 3.58
CA GLY A 128 -9.22 -9.67 2.82
C GLY A 128 -9.48 -9.02 1.47
N ASP A 129 -8.41 -8.60 0.83
CA ASP A 129 -8.44 -7.86 -0.41
C ASP A 129 -8.61 -8.80 -1.60
N SER A 130 -9.18 -8.27 -2.68
CA SER A 130 -9.02 -8.92 -3.98
C SER A 130 -7.57 -8.77 -4.45
N ILE A 131 -7.09 -9.73 -5.26
CA ILE A 131 -5.76 -9.67 -5.88
C ILE A 131 -5.61 -8.37 -6.68
N LEU A 132 -6.69 -7.91 -7.33
CA LEU A 132 -6.70 -6.62 -8.02
C LEU A 132 -6.43 -5.46 -7.06
N ASN A 133 -7.17 -5.35 -5.95
CA ASN A 133 -7.03 -4.26 -5.00
C ASN A 133 -5.63 -4.25 -4.38
N SER A 134 -5.19 -5.38 -3.81
CA SER A 134 -3.86 -5.49 -3.21
C SER A 134 -2.72 -5.17 -4.20
N THR A 135 -2.88 -5.55 -5.48
CA THR A 135 -1.93 -5.15 -6.54
C THR A 135 -1.96 -3.65 -6.78
N MET A 136 -3.16 -3.05 -6.83
CA MET A 136 -3.34 -1.61 -7.00
C MET A 136 -2.81 -0.82 -5.80
N ASP A 137 -2.89 -1.36 -4.60
CA ASP A 137 -2.33 -0.76 -3.39
C ASP A 137 -0.80 -0.75 -3.44
N THR A 138 -0.17 -1.83 -3.88
CA THR A 138 1.28 -1.83 -4.21
C THR A 138 1.64 -0.79 -5.28
N LEU A 139 0.78 -0.57 -6.27
CA LEU A 139 0.98 0.47 -7.29
C LEU A 139 0.77 1.88 -6.74
N ALA A 140 -0.19 2.07 -5.82
CA ALA A 140 -0.41 3.33 -5.12
C ALA A 140 0.78 3.70 -4.23
N MET A 141 1.37 2.72 -3.54
CA MET A 141 2.63 2.86 -2.83
C MET A 141 3.76 3.27 -3.78
N ALA A 142 3.91 2.60 -4.93
CA ALA A 142 4.92 2.98 -5.92
C ALA A 142 4.71 4.42 -6.44
N ALA A 143 3.46 4.84 -6.65
CA ALA A 143 3.13 6.21 -7.02
C ALA A 143 3.52 7.21 -5.92
N GLY A 144 3.16 6.93 -4.67
CA GLY A 144 3.57 7.73 -3.50
C GLY A 144 5.08 7.86 -3.41
N PHE A 145 5.82 6.75 -3.54
CA PHE A 145 7.28 6.73 -3.56
C PHE A 145 7.86 7.66 -4.64
N LEU A 146 7.32 7.60 -5.86
CA LEU A 146 7.78 8.44 -6.97
C LEU A 146 7.45 9.91 -6.77
N ILE A 147 6.32 10.23 -6.13
CA ILE A 147 5.94 11.59 -5.73
C ILE A 147 6.94 12.11 -4.69
N ALA A 148 7.18 11.34 -3.61
CA ALA A 148 8.14 11.71 -2.58
C ALA A 148 9.56 11.90 -3.12
N SER A 149 9.94 11.16 -4.16
CA SER A 149 11.25 11.31 -4.80
C SER A 149 11.45 12.63 -5.55
N ARG A 150 10.37 13.39 -5.81
CA ARG A 150 10.38 14.65 -6.57
C ARG A 150 9.99 15.86 -5.75
N LEU A 151 9.24 15.70 -4.68
CA LEU A 151 8.75 16.81 -3.86
C LEU A 151 9.75 17.19 -2.75
N PRO A 152 9.77 18.46 -2.32
CA PRO A 152 10.47 18.85 -1.11
C PRO A 152 9.91 18.11 0.11
N VAL A 153 10.80 17.75 1.05
CA VAL A 153 10.44 16.97 2.25
C VAL A 153 9.26 17.60 3.02
N ALA A 154 9.24 18.93 3.17
CA ALA A 154 8.15 19.62 3.86
C ALA A 154 6.79 19.44 3.17
N VAL A 155 6.77 19.43 1.82
CA VAL A 155 5.54 19.21 1.04
C VAL A 155 5.07 17.77 1.20
N THR A 156 5.97 16.79 1.10
CA THR A 156 5.64 15.37 1.31
C THR A 156 5.05 15.11 2.70
N ILE A 157 5.66 15.68 3.75
CA ILE A 157 5.14 15.58 5.12
C ILE A 157 3.77 16.24 5.24
N THR A 158 3.59 17.43 4.64
CA THR A 158 2.30 18.13 4.67
C THR A 158 1.21 17.32 4.00
N ILE A 159 1.47 16.72 2.84
CA ILE A 159 0.52 15.85 2.15
C ILE A 159 0.17 14.64 3.01
N ALA A 160 1.17 13.98 3.62
CA ALA A 160 0.93 12.83 4.50
C ALA A 160 -0.01 13.19 5.66
N ILE A 161 0.24 14.31 6.32
CA ILE A 161 -0.61 14.80 7.42
C ILE A 161 -2.02 15.11 6.93
N ILE A 162 -2.16 15.76 5.77
CA ILE A 162 -3.47 16.07 5.19
C ILE A 162 -4.23 14.77 4.92
N LEU A 163 -3.60 13.78 4.29
CA LEU A 163 -4.24 12.49 4.00
C LEU A 163 -4.68 11.78 5.29
N GLU A 164 -3.80 11.67 6.29
CA GLU A 164 -4.10 11.03 7.59
C GLU A 164 -5.25 11.72 8.34
N VAL A 165 -5.24 13.06 8.41
CA VAL A 165 -6.29 13.82 9.11
C VAL A 165 -7.59 13.77 8.33
N PHE A 166 -7.52 13.84 7.01
CA PHE A 166 -8.70 13.83 6.14
C PHE A 166 -9.43 12.48 6.21
N THR A 167 -8.75 11.36 6.04
CA THR A 167 -9.37 10.02 6.18
C THR A 167 -9.81 9.80 7.63
N GLY A 168 -8.96 10.13 8.60
CA GLY A 168 -9.27 9.99 10.03
C GLY A 168 -10.50 10.77 10.47
N TRP A 169 -10.83 11.87 9.79
CA TRP A 169 -12.06 12.63 10.01
C TRP A 169 -13.24 12.09 9.20
N LEU A 170 -13.05 11.87 7.89
CA LEU A 170 -14.13 11.56 6.97
C LEU A 170 -14.66 10.14 7.14
N ILE A 171 -13.76 9.17 7.24
CA ILE A 171 -14.08 7.76 7.41
C ILE A 171 -13.81 7.26 8.82
N ARG A 172 -13.50 8.18 9.75
CA ARG A 172 -13.19 7.87 11.15
C ARG A 172 -12.08 6.83 11.36
N ASP A 173 -11.27 6.58 10.33
CA ASP A 173 -10.14 5.67 10.34
C ASP A 173 -9.04 6.19 9.41
N ASN A 174 -7.79 5.79 9.66
CA ASN A 174 -6.63 6.16 8.85
C ASN A 174 -5.49 5.16 9.10
N LEU A 175 -4.32 5.36 8.48
CA LEU A 175 -3.20 4.44 8.66
C LEU A 175 -2.79 4.33 10.14
N THR A 176 -2.67 5.46 10.83
CA THR A 176 -2.25 5.48 12.24
C THR A 176 -3.21 4.70 13.14
N LEU A 177 -4.52 4.94 13.01
CA LEU A 177 -5.55 4.25 13.80
C LEU A 177 -5.63 2.78 13.42
N ASN A 178 -5.51 2.45 12.14
CA ASN A 178 -5.51 1.06 11.67
C ASN A 178 -4.34 0.26 12.27
N VAL A 179 -3.11 0.77 12.19
CA VAL A 179 -1.92 0.14 12.79
C VAL A 179 -2.05 0.02 14.32
N LEU A 180 -2.53 1.09 14.99
CA LEU A 180 -2.78 1.08 16.42
C LEU A 180 -3.76 -0.04 16.79
N MET A 181 -4.89 -0.13 16.10
CA MET A 181 -5.93 -1.12 16.39
C MET A 181 -5.49 -2.55 16.08
N LEU A 182 -4.64 -2.75 15.08
CA LEU A 182 -4.07 -4.05 14.76
C LEU A 182 -3.14 -4.55 15.87
N VAL A 183 -2.23 -3.70 16.33
CA VAL A 183 -1.20 -4.08 17.32
C VAL A 183 -1.75 -4.04 18.75
N TRP A 184 -2.44 -2.95 19.11
CA TRP A 184 -2.93 -2.67 20.47
C TRP A 184 -4.35 -2.07 20.44
N PRO A 185 -5.40 -2.89 20.35
CA PRO A 185 -6.77 -2.43 20.23
C PRO A 185 -7.23 -1.69 21.49
N LEU A 186 -7.88 -0.55 21.28
CA LEU A 186 -8.43 0.30 22.34
C LEU A 186 -9.92 0.51 22.12
N ASP A 187 -10.71 0.34 23.18
CA ASP A 187 -12.17 0.51 23.10
C ASP A 187 -12.58 1.95 22.74
N ALA A 188 -11.81 2.94 23.16
CA ALA A 188 -12.04 4.34 22.79
C ALA A 188 -11.90 4.59 21.28
N VAL A 189 -10.93 3.94 20.64
CA VAL A 189 -10.72 4.05 19.18
C VAL A 189 -11.78 3.27 18.43
N LYS A 190 -12.17 2.08 18.90
CA LYS A 190 -13.31 1.34 18.35
C LYS A 190 -14.59 2.18 18.38
N ALA A 191 -14.87 2.84 19.51
CA ALA A 191 -16.05 3.69 19.65
C ALA A 191 -16.01 4.91 18.73
N TRP A 192 -14.82 5.49 18.49
CA TRP A 192 -14.63 6.53 17.49
C TRP A 192 -14.96 6.03 16.09
N GLN A 193 -14.33 4.93 15.66
CA GLN A 193 -14.53 4.31 14.34
C GLN A 193 -15.99 3.91 14.11
N ALA A 194 -16.67 3.38 15.14
CA ALA A 194 -18.07 2.93 15.07
C ALA A 194 -19.10 4.06 14.93
N GLY A 195 -18.70 5.33 15.03
CA GLY A 195 -19.61 6.46 14.83
C GLY A 195 -19.81 6.86 13.35
N LEU A 196 -19.40 6.01 12.42
CA LEU A 196 -19.64 6.10 10.98
C LEU A 196 -21.07 5.70 10.62
#